data_AF-U6FAE7-F1
#
_entry.id   AF-U6FAE7-F1
#
_cell.length_a   1.000
_cell.length_b   1.000
_cell.length_c   1.000
_cell.angle_alpha   90.00
_cell.angle_beta   90.00
_cell.angle_gamma   90.00
#
_symmetry.space_group_name_H-M   'P 1'
#
loop_
_entity.id
_entity.type
_entity.pdbx_description
1 polymer ?
#
loop_
_entity_poly.entity_id
_entity_poly.type
_entity_poly.pdbx_seq_one_letter_code
_entity_poly.pdbx_strand_id
1 'polypeptide(L)'
;MQVDNKIETIITENDNPTSVLFKLQTNLSKNIVDLGRSIDHKELKQAVELIDKARVVFIAGEGASGLAAEDFFDKLIRSGKEVIFID
;
A
#
# COMPACT_ATOMS: atom_id res chain seq x y z
N MET A 1 -1.58 20.99 -29.89
CA MET A 1 -0.64 19.98 -29.38
C MET A 1 -0.73 19.99 -27.86
N GLN A 2 -1.38 19.01 -27.25
CA GLN A 2 -1.23 18.79 -25.81
C GLN A 2 0.14 18.15 -25.63
N VAL A 3 1.08 18.88 -25.01
CA VAL A 3 2.35 18.31 -24.58
C VAL A 3 2.00 17.45 -23.37
N ASP A 4 1.98 16.12 -23.56
CA ASP A 4 1.96 15.16 -22.47
C ASP A 4 3.26 15.36 -21.67
N ASN A 5 3.22 16.28 -20.71
CA ASN A 5 4.33 16.54 -19.82
C ASN A 5 4.32 15.47 -18.74
N LYS A 6 4.59 14.22 -19.16
CA LYS A 6 4.74 13.08 -18.28
C LYS A 6 6.01 13.33 -17.48
N ILE A 7 5.84 13.85 -16.26
CA ILE A 7 6.94 14.08 -15.33
C ILE A 7 7.72 12.77 -15.22
N GLU A 8 8.98 12.79 -15.66
CA GLU A 8 9.88 11.66 -15.51
C GLU A 8 10.16 11.44 -14.04
N THR A 9 9.81 10.27 -13.54
CA THR A 9 9.85 9.98 -12.11
C THR A 9 11.07 9.17 -11.67
N ILE A 10 11.97 8.86 -12.61
CA ILE A 10 13.24 8.17 -12.33
C ILE A 10 14.19 9.17 -11.68
N ILE A 11 14.72 8.82 -10.51
CA ILE A 11 15.77 9.59 -9.83
C ILE A 11 17.11 9.25 -10.49
N THR A 12 17.88 10.28 -10.80
CA THR A 12 19.19 10.18 -11.46
C THR A 12 20.25 10.92 -10.64
N GLU A 13 21.53 10.70 -10.94
CA GLU A 13 22.65 11.39 -10.30
C GLU A 13 22.66 12.92 -10.50
N ASN A 14 21.92 13.42 -11.50
CA ASN A 14 21.81 14.85 -11.81
C ASN A 14 20.66 15.55 -11.05
N ASP A 15 19.87 14.81 -10.28
CA ASP A 15 18.78 15.39 -9.49
C ASP A 15 19.29 16.11 -8.25
N ASN A 16 18.72 17.29 -7.98
CA ASN A 16 18.92 17.98 -6.71
C ASN A 16 17.83 17.57 -5.71
N PRO A 17 18.01 17.82 -4.39
CA PRO A 17 17.05 17.39 -3.39
C PRO A 17 15.59 17.83 -3.66
N THR A 18 15.38 19.02 -4.23
CA THR A 18 14.05 19.50 -4.60
C THR A 18 13.45 18.69 -5.75
N SER A 19 14.22 18.38 -6.79
CA SER A 19 13.74 17.55 -7.90
C SER A 19 13.50 16.11 -7.46
N VAL A 20 14.33 15.56 -6.57
CA VAL A 20 14.11 14.26 -5.92
C VAL A 20 12.77 14.24 -5.18
N LEU A 21 12.52 15.22 -4.33
CA LEU A 21 11.25 15.32 -3.58
C LEU A 21 10.04 15.35 -4.52
N PHE A 22 10.11 16.15 -5.58
CA PHE A 22 9.02 16.27 -6.56
C PHE A 22 8.80 14.98 -7.35
N LYS A 23 9.87 14.28 -7.76
CA LYS A 23 9.80 12.98 -8.42
C LYS A 23 9.19 11.90 -7.51
N LEU A 24 9.59 11.87 -6.23
CA LEU A 24 9.03 10.96 -5.24
C LEU A 24 7.54 11.21 -5.02
N GLN A 25 7.13 12.46 -4.82
CA GLN A 25 5.72 12.83 -4.65
C GLN A 25 4.88 12.42 -5.87
N THR A 26 5.41 12.63 -7.07
CA THR A 26 4.76 12.25 -8.33
C THR A 26 4.61 10.73 -8.44
N ASN A 27 5.69 9.98 -8.14
CA ASN A 27 5.66 8.51 -8.10
C ASN A 27 4.63 7.98 -7.12
N LEU A 28 4.61 8.49 -5.89
CA LEU A 28 3.67 8.04 -4.86
C LEU A 28 2.22 8.27 -5.29
N SER A 29 1.92 9.47 -5.80
CA SER A 29 0.59 9.81 -6.29
C SER A 29 0.14 8.88 -7.42
N LYS A 30 1.04 8.62 -8.39
CA LYS A 30 0.77 7.71 -9.50
C LYS A 30 0.56 6.28 -9.03
N ASN A 31 1.43 5.78 -8.16
CA ASN A 31 1.37 4.41 -7.64
C ASN A 31 0.06 4.17 -6.88
N ILE A 32 -0.44 5.15 -6.12
CA ILE A 32 -1.75 5.03 -5.44
C ILE A 32 -2.89 4.91 -6.45
N VAL A 33 -2.87 5.72 -7.52
CA VAL A 33 -3.90 5.67 -8.57
C VAL A 33 -3.84 4.35 -9.33
N ASP A 34 -2.64 3.90 -9.72
CA ASP A 34 -2.45 2.65 -10.46
C ASP A 34 -2.81 1.44 -9.59
N LEU A 35 -2.46 1.46 -8.30
CA LEU A 35 -2.92 0.46 -7.32
C LEU A 35 -4.45 0.38 -7.30
N GLY A 36 -5.13 1.52 -7.14
CA GLY A 36 -6.60 1.58 -7.11
C GLY A 36 -7.26 1.02 -8.38
N ARG A 37 -6.62 1.17 -9.55
CA ARG A 37 -7.09 0.60 -10.82
C ARG A 37 -6.83 -0.90 -10.95
N SER A 38 -5.80 -1.42 -10.29
CA SER A 38 -5.38 -2.82 -10.37
C SER A 38 -6.12 -3.76 -9.42
N ILE A 39 -6.80 -3.22 -8.40
CA ILE A 39 -7.54 -4.01 -7.42
C ILE A 39 -8.74 -4.69 -8.09
N ASP A 40 -8.78 -6.02 -8.03
CA ASP A 40 -9.99 -6.78 -8.32
C ASP A 40 -11.00 -6.61 -7.17
N HIS A 41 -12.12 -5.94 -7.46
CA HIS A 41 -13.15 -5.66 -6.47
C HIS A 41 -13.85 -6.91 -5.93
N LYS A 42 -13.92 -8.00 -6.71
CA LYS A 42 -14.51 -9.26 -6.28
C LYS A 42 -13.59 -9.97 -5.30
N GLU A 43 -12.29 -10.03 -5.60
CA GLU A 43 -11.30 -10.63 -4.70
C GLU A 43 -11.18 -9.83 -3.39
N LEU A 44 -11.17 -8.49 -3.47
CA LEU A 44 -11.18 -7.64 -2.28
C LEU A 44 -12.39 -7.92 -1.39
N LYS A 45 -13.59 -7.99 -1.98
CA LYS A 45 -14.81 -8.32 -1.23
C LYS A 45 -14.71 -9.70 -0.57
N GLN A 46 -14.22 -10.70 -1.29
CA GLN A 46 -14.03 -12.04 -0.76
C GLN A 46 -13.04 -12.06 0.41
N ALA A 47 -11.92 -11.35 0.31
CA ALA A 47 -10.94 -11.24 1.39
C ALA A 47 -11.56 -10.60 2.65
N VAL A 48 -12.31 -9.51 2.49
CA VAL A 48 -13.01 -8.85 3.61
C VAL A 48 -14.02 -9.80 4.26
N GLU A 49 -14.82 -10.53 3.48
CA GLU A 49 -15.78 -11.50 4.03
C GLU A 49 -15.11 -12.65 4.79
N LEU A 50 -13.97 -13.14 4.30
CA LEU A 50 -13.19 -14.18 4.98
C LEU A 50 -12.62 -13.70 6.31
N ILE A 51 -12.05 -12.49 6.32
CA ILE A 51 -11.56 -11.84 7.54
C ILE A 51 -12.72 -11.60 8.52
N ASP A 52 -13.88 -11.19 8.01
CA ASP A 52 -15.03 -10.89 8.86
C ASP A 52 -15.57 -12.14 9.57
N LYS A 53 -15.64 -13.27 8.86
CA LYS A 53 -16.13 -14.56 9.36
C LYS A 53 -15.09 -15.35 10.17
N ALA A 54 -13.83 -14.97 10.11
CA ALA A 54 -12.76 -15.67 10.81
C ALA A 54 -12.94 -15.54 12.33
N ARG A 55 -12.78 -16.66 13.07
CA ARG A 55 -12.72 -16.63 14.53
C ARG A 55 -11.47 -15.90 15.00
N VAL A 56 -10.32 -16.19 14.37
CA VAL A 56 -9.02 -15.58 14.64
C VAL A 56 -8.32 -15.32 13.32
N VAL A 57 -7.68 -14.16 13.18
CA VAL A 57 -6.85 -13.80 12.03
C VAL A 57 -5.38 -13.88 12.43
N PHE A 58 -4.58 -14.61 11.67
CA PHE A 58 -3.12 -14.63 11.85
C PHE A 58 -2.48 -13.70 10.83
N ILE A 59 -1.63 -12.80 11.29
CA ILE A 59 -0.89 -11.85 10.45
C ILE A 59 0.60 -12.10 10.66
N ALA A 60 1.36 -12.18 9.58
CA ALA A 60 2.81 -12.31 9.60
C ALA A 60 3.43 -11.42 8.51
N GLY A 61 4.64 -10.93 8.75
CA GLY A 61 5.38 -10.16 7.77
C GLY A 61 6.82 -9.88 8.21
N GLU A 62 7.76 -9.99 7.28
CA GLU A 62 9.18 -9.77 7.55
C GLU A 62 9.69 -8.47 6.90
N GLY A 63 10.64 -7.81 7.56
CA GLY A 63 11.28 -6.59 7.05
C GLY A 63 10.28 -5.46 6.78
N ALA A 64 10.33 -4.85 5.58
CA ALA A 64 9.41 -3.78 5.20
C ALA A 64 7.93 -4.24 5.18
N SER A 65 7.69 -5.52 4.85
CA SER A 65 6.33 -6.10 4.89
C SER A 65 5.83 -6.26 6.32
N GLY A 66 6.73 -6.41 7.29
CA GLY A 66 6.41 -6.44 8.72
C GLY A 66 5.73 -5.15 9.18
N LEU A 67 6.21 -3.98 8.70
CA LEU A 67 5.59 -2.69 9.03
C LEU A 67 4.15 -2.57 8.52
N ALA A 68 3.88 -3.08 7.31
CA ALA A 68 2.52 -3.11 6.75
C ALA A 68 1.63 -4.12 7.48
N ALA A 69 2.20 -5.26 7.89
CA ALA A 69 1.51 -6.27 8.66
C ALA A 69 1.13 -5.75 10.05
N GLU A 70 2.02 -5.02 10.74
CA GLU A 70 1.80 -4.42 12.05
C GLU A 70 0.68 -3.36 12.01
N ASP A 71 0.73 -2.46 11.02
CA ASP A 71 -0.35 -1.48 10.78
C ASP A 71 -1.70 -2.17 10.50
N PHE A 72 -1.71 -3.29 9.79
CA PHE A 72 -2.93 -4.04 9.52
C PHE A 72 -3.46 -4.76 10.78
N PHE A 73 -2.57 -5.33 11.59
CA PHE A 73 -2.89 -5.93 12.89
C PHE A 73 -3.58 -4.92 13.81
N ASP A 74 -3.00 -3.74 13.97
CA ASP A 74 -3.57 -2.67 14.80
C ASP A 74 -4.96 -2.24 14.31
N LYS A 75 -5.14 -2.17 13.00
CA LYS A 75 -6.43 -1.83 12.38
C LYS A 75 -7.49 -2.90 12.66
N LEU A 76 -7.15 -4.18 12.53
CA LEU A 76 -8.11 -5.27 12.77
C LEU A 76 -8.48 -5.38 14.26
N ILE A 77 -7.53 -5.21 15.18
CA ILE A 77 -7.80 -5.15 16.62
C ILE A 77 -8.75 -4.00 16.94
N ARG A 78 -8.51 -2.81 16.38
CA ARG A 78 -9.40 -1.65 16.57
C ARG A 78 -10.81 -1.89 15.99
N SER A 79 -10.94 -2.77 14.99
CA SER A 79 -12.23 -3.22 14.45
C SER A 79 -12.88 -4.36 15.26
N GLY A 80 -12.31 -4.75 16.40
CA GLY A 80 -12.87 -5.77 17.30
C GLY A 80 -12.61 -7.22 16.87
N LYS A 81 -11.66 -7.45 15.95
CA LYS A 81 -11.27 -8.80 15.55
C LYS A 81 -10.27 -9.40 16.54
N GLU A 82 -10.34 -10.72 16.74
CA GLU A 82 -9.30 -11.47 17.42
C GLU A 82 -8.17 -11.74 16.42
N VAL A 83 -6.97 -11.23 16.71
CA VAL A 83 -5.83 -11.27 15.78
C VAL A 83 -4.56 -11.66 16.53
N ILE A 84 -3.73 -12.48 15.90
CA ILE A 84 -2.41 -12.87 16.40
C ILE A 84 -1.36 -12.43 15.38
N PHE A 85 -0.40 -11.63 15.83
CA PHE A 85 0.78 -11.28 15.04
C PHE A 85 1.87 -12.35 15.23
N ILE A 86 2.51 -12.76 14.15
CA ILE A 86 3.61 -13.73 14.12
C ILE A 86 4.85 -13.01 13.56
N ASP A 87 5.93 -13.02 14.35
CA ASP A 87 7.23 -12.45 14.00
C ASP A 87 8.19 -13.47 13.34
#